data_AF-A0A4Q5YQX0-F1
#
_entry.id   AF-A0A4Q5YQX0-F1
#
_cell.length_a   1.000
_cell.length_b   1.000
_cell.length_c   1.000
_cell.angle_alpha   90.00
_cell.angle_beta   90.00
_cell.angle_gamma   90.00
#
_symmetry.space_group_name_H-M   'P 1'
#
loop_
_entity.id
_entity.type
_entity.pdbx_description
1 polymer ?
#
loop_
_entity_poly.entity_id
_entity_poly.type
_entity_poly.pdbx_seq_one_letter_code
_entity_poly.pdbx_strand_id
1 'polypeptide(L)' 'LVQYEQEDLMKFRNFGQKSLSEIEQVLHERGLHFGMDLSKLGADRDDY' A
#
# COMPACT_ATOMS: atom_id res chain seq x y z
N LEU A 1 -1.34 4.27 -5.43
CA LEU A 1 -0.76 3.06 -4.79
C LEU A 1 -1.60 2.60 -3.59
N VAL A 2 -1.94 3.46 -2.62
CA VAL A 2 -2.81 3.08 -1.47
C VAL A 2 -4.30 2.93 -1.83
N GLN A 3 -4.70 3.33 -3.05
CA GLN A 3 -6.05 3.09 -3.60
C GLN A 3 -6.21 1.76 -4.36
N TYR A 4 -5.13 1.02 -4.66
CA TYR A 4 -5.25 -0.28 -5.33
C TYR A 4 -5.48 -1.37 -4.29
N GLU A 5 -6.52 -2.18 -4.47
CA GLU A 5 -6.76 -3.34 -3.61
C GLU A 5 -5.74 -4.44 -3.90
N GLN A 6 -5.45 -5.25 -2.89
CA GLN A 6 -4.54 -6.39 -2.97
C GLN A 6 -4.87 -7.33 -4.14
N GLU A 7 -6.16 -7.48 -4.48
CA GLU A 7 -6.63 -8.24 -5.65
C GLU A 7 -6.20 -7.63 -6.99
N ASP A 8 -6.12 -6.31 -7.11
CA ASP A 8 -5.68 -5.64 -8.34
C ASP A 8 -4.18 -5.77 -8.54
N LEU A 9 -3.42 -5.78 -7.45
CA LEU A 9 -1.98 -6.01 -7.49
C LEU A 9 -1.66 -7.46 -7.93
N MET A 10 -2.47 -8.43 -7.51
CA MET A 10 -2.30 -9.85 -7.90
C MET A 10 -2.63 -10.14 -9.37
N LYS A 11 -3.25 -9.20 -10.11
CA LYS A 11 -3.53 -9.35 -11.56
C LYS A 11 -2.30 -9.09 -12.44
N PHE A 12 -1.23 -8.51 -11.89
CA PHE A 12 -0.01 -8.27 -12.65
C PHE A 12 0.80 -9.56 -12.81
N ARG A 13 1.17 -9.87 -14.06
CA ARG A 13 1.81 -11.13 -14.47
C ARG A 13 3.12 -11.48 -13.73
N ASN A 14 3.79 -10.48 -13.16
CA ASN A 14 5.04 -10.63 -12.40
C ASN A 14 4.88 -10.26 -10.91
N PHE A 15 3.64 -10.13 -10.45
CA PHE A 15 3.33 -9.77 -9.09
C PHE A 15 2.79 -11.00 -8.36
N GLY A 16 3.36 -11.30 -7.20
CA GLY A 16 2.95 -12.45 -6.40
C GLY A 16 3.19 -12.19 -4.93
N GLN A 17 3.04 -13.24 -4.11
CA GLN A 17 3.14 -13.14 -2.65
C GLN A 17 4.42 -12.45 -2.15
N LYS A 18 5.56 -12.65 -2.82
CA LYS A 18 6.81 -11.98 -2.44
C LYS A 18 6.72 -10.46 -2.62
N SER A 19 6.32 -10.01 -3.80
CA SER A 19 6.12 -8.58 -4.10
C SER A 19 5.07 -7.95 -3.18
N LEU A 20 4.01 -8.69 -2.85
CA LEU A 20 2.99 -8.24 -1.91
C LEU A 20 3.57 -8.07 -0.50
N SER A 21 4.29 -9.07 0.00
CA SER A 21 4.90 -9.03 1.33
C SER A 21 5.93 -7.92 1.45
N GLU A 22 6.72 -7.66 0.39
CA GLU A 22 7.67 -6.55 0.35
C GLU A 22 6.97 -5.19 0.46
N ILE A 23 5.84 -5.00 -0.23
CA ILE A 23 5.08 -3.75 -0.13
C ILE A 23 4.41 -3.62 1.24
N GLU A 24 3.84 -4.71 1.77
CA GLU A 24 3.21 -4.72 3.09
C GLU A 24 4.22 -4.37 4.19
N GLN A 25 5.43 -4.90 4.11
CA GLN A 25 6.50 -4.57 5.03
C GLN A 25 6.90 -3.09 4.96
N VAL A 26 7.06 -2.55 3.74
CA VAL A 26 7.39 -1.13 3.51
C VAL A 26 6.28 -0.19 4.00
N LEU A 27 5.01 -0.60 3.89
CA LEU A 27 3.87 0.13 4.44
C LEU A 27 3.88 0.06 5.97
N HIS A 28 4.07 -1.13 6.55
CA HIS A 28 4.12 -1.35 7.99
C HIS A 28 5.25 -0.55 8.66
N GLU A 29 6.43 -0.48 8.04
CA GLU A 29 7.55 0.36 8.50
C GLU A 29 7.21 1.85 8.56
N ARG A 30 6.24 2.30 7.75
CA ARG A 30 5.74 3.68 7.73
C ARG A 30 4.48 3.85 8.59
N GLY A 31 4.04 2.80 9.29
CA GLY A 31 2.79 2.78 10.06
C GLY A 31 1.53 2.81 9.19
N LEU A 32 1.64 2.33 7.95
CA LEU A 32 0.58 2.31 6.95
C LEU A 32 0.13 0.87 6.68
N HIS A 33 -1.10 0.69 6.23
CA HIS A 33 -1.67 -0.62 5.87
C HIS A 33 -2.50 -0.55 4.59
N PHE A 34 -2.63 -1.67 3.88
CA PHE A 34 -3.57 -1.77 2.77
C PHE A 34 -5.02 -1.59 3.24
N GLY A 35 -5.83 -0.90 2.44
CA GLY A 35 -7.21 -0.55 2.84
C GLY A 35 -7.29 0.54 3.91
N MET A 36 -6.17 1.15 4.30
CA MET A 36 -6.16 2.29 5.20
C MET A 36 -6.58 3.56 4.46
N ASP A 37 -7.56 4.26 5.03
CA ASP A 37 -7.99 5.56 4.54
C ASP A 37 -6.98 6.64 5.00
N LEU A 38 -6.06 7.01 4.12
CA LEU A 38 -5.04 8.03 4.40
C LEU A 38 -5.66 9.40 4.73
N SER A 39 -6.87 9.68 4.21
CA SER A 39 -7.59 10.91 4.51
C SER A 39 -8.05 10.96 5.98
N LYS A 40 -8.27 9.80 6.61
CA LYS A 40 -8.56 9.72 8.06
C LYS A 40 -7.32 9.81 8.95
N LEU A 41 -6.13 9.53 8.42
CA LEU A 41 -4.88 9.61 9.19
C LEU A 41 -4.35 11.05 9.32
N GLY A 42 -4.95 12.02 8.63
CA GLY A 42 -4.45 13.40 8.59
C GLY A 42 -3.14 13.52 7.80
N ALA A 43 -2.84 12.53 6.94
CA ALA A 43 -1.69 12.56 6.04
C ALA A 43 -2.01 13.45 4.83
N ASP A 44 -2.22 14.75 5.09
CA ASP A 44 -1.89 15.80 4.14
C ASP A 44 -0.35 15.81 4.05
N ARG A 45 0.18 14.97 3.17
CA ARG A 45 1.58 15.03 2.77
C ARG A 45 1.64 15.50 1.33
N ASP A 46 1.09 16.69 1.13
CA ASP A 46 1.57 17.65 0.14
C ASP A 46 2.55 18.57 0.88
N ASP A 47 3.70 18.04 1.31
CA ASP A 47 4.80 18.89 1.80
C ASP A 47 6.10 18.47 1.10
N TYR A 48 6.30 19.19 -0.01
CA TYR A 48 7.47 19.38 -0.89
C TYR A 48 7.70 18.46 -2.10
#